data_AF-A0A3Q0E4P2-F1
#
_entry.id   AF-A0A3Q0E4P2-F1
#
_cell.length_a   1.000
_cell.length_b   1.000
_cell.length_c   1.000
_cell.angle_alpha   90.00
_cell.angle_beta   90.00
_cell.angle_gamma   90.00
#
_symmetry.space_group_name_H-M   'P 1'
#
loop_
_entity.id
_entity.type
_entity.pdbx_description
1 polymer ?
#
loop_
_entity_poly.entity_id
_entity_poly.type
_entity_poly.pdbx_seq_one_letter_code
_entity_poly.pdbx_strand_id
1 'polypeptide(L)'
;MHVLETLDLLVLRADKGKDARLFVFRLSAVKKGLEGKQAGKSRSDCRENKLEKTKGCHLYAINTHHSRELRIVVAIRNKLLLITRKHNKSSGVTSISLLSPLSESPVEEFQYIREICLSDSPVVMTLVDGPTEESDNLICVAYRHQFDVVNESTGEAFRLHHVEANRVNFVAAIDVYEDGEAGLLLCYN
;
A
#
# COMPACT_ATOMS: atom_id res chain seq x y z
N MET A 1 -3.77 8.23 -4.72
CA MET A 1 -3.21 7.72 -5.98
C MET A 1 -1.70 7.78 -5.81
N HIS A 2 -0.99 6.70 -6.12
CA HIS A 2 0.46 6.63 -6.02
C HIS A 2 1.05 6.25 -7.37
N VAL A 3 1.97 7.08 -7.86
CA VAL A 3 2.70 6.88 -9.12
C VAL A 3 4.11 6.41 -8.74
N LEU A 4 4.46 5.19 -9.15
CA LEU A 4 5.73 4.55 -8.83
C LEU A 4 6.52 4.39 -10.13
N GLU A 5 7.14 5.48 -10.57
CA GLU A 5 7.78 5.58 -11.88
C GLU A 5 8.92 4.55 -12.05
N THR A 6 9.75 4.39 -11.03
CA THR A 6 10.86 3.42 -11.01
C THR A 6 10.39 1.98 -11.15
N LEU A 7 9.15 1.69 -10.75
CA LEU A 7 8.55 0.37 -10.80
C LEU A 7 7.64 0.16 -12.02
N ASP A 8 7.43 1.19 -12.84
CA ASP A 8 6.44 1.25 -13.92
C ASP A 8 5.01 1.00 -13.42
N LEU A 9 4.65 1.43 -12.20
CA LEU A 9 3.35 1.13 -11.58
C LEU A 9 2.53 2.39 -11.22
N LEU A 10 1.21 2.28 -11.39
CA LEU A 10 0.22 3.21 -10.89
C LEU A 10 -0.72 2.45 -9.94
N VAL A 11 -0.75 2.83 -8.67
CA VAL A 11 -1.65 2.25 -7.66
C VAL A 11 -2.70 3.27 -7.26
N LEU A 12 -3.97 2.91 -7.43
CA LEU A 12 -5.08 3.81 -7.09
C LEU A 12 -6.25 3.07 -6.49
N ARG A 13 -6.91 3.72 -5.53
CA ARG A 13 -8.22 3.31 -5.05
C ARG A 13 -9.30 3.93 -5.94
N ALA A 14 -10.17 3.10 -6.49
CA ALA A 14 -11.34 3.55 -7.23
C ALA A 14 -12.62 3.01 -6.57
N ASP A 15 -13.76 3.46 -7.09
CA ASP A 15 -15.10 3.20 -6.55
C ASP A 15 -15.31 3.77 -5.13
N LYS A 16 -16.52 3.65 -4.61
CA LYS A 16 -16.89 4.18 -3.28
C LYS A 16 -17.68 3.15 -2.48
N GLY A 17 -17.60 3.25 -1.16
CA GLY A 17 -18.34 2.37 -0.24
C GLY A 17 -17.95 0.90 -0.39
N LYS A 18 -18.96 0.02 -0.44
CA LYS A 18 -18.77 -1.44 -0.44
C LYS A 18 -18.06 -1.98 -1.69
N ASP A 19 -18.04 -1.22 -2.77
CA ASP A 19 -17.40 -1.63 -4.02
C ASP A 19 -16.02 -1.03 -4.22
N ALA A 20 -15.56 -0.18 -3.30
CA ALA A 20 -14.21 0.39 -3.31
C ALA A 20 -13.13 -0.70 -3.40
N ARG A 21 -12.15 -0.52 -4.28
CA ARG A 21 -11.07 -1.49 -4.53
C ARG A 21 -9.77 -0.78 -4.88
N LEU A 22 -8.66 -1.49 -4.68
CA LEU A 22 -7.38 -1.09 -5.25
C LEU A 22 -7.20 -1.66 -6.65
N PHE A 23 -6.59 -0.83 -7.49
CA PHE A 23 -6.19 -1.17 -8.84
C PHE A 23 -4.71 -0.87 -9.01
N VAL A 24 -4.04 -1.72 -9.77
CA VAL A 24 -2.64 -1.55 -10.14
C VAL A 24 -2.53 -1.60 -11.65
N PHE A 25 -1.92 -0.58 -12.25
CA PHE A 25 -1.70 -0.49 -13.69
C PHE A 25 -0.22 -0.34 -14.01
N ARG A 26 0.21 -0.81 -15.18
CA ARG A 26 1.52 -0.43 -15.72
C ARG A 26 1.48 0.98 -16.30
N LEU A 27 2.42 1.85 -15.91
CA LEU A 27 2.47 3.23 -16.41
C LEU A 27 2.71 3.26 -17.91
N SER A 28 3.59 2.40 -18.42
CA SER A 28 3.82 2.17 -19.85
C SER A 28 2.53 1.83 -20.62
N ALA A 29 1.69 0.96 -20.06
CA ALA A 29 0.41 0.57 -20.65
C ALA A 29 -0.62 1.72 -20.61
N VAL A 30 -0.58 2.58 -19.58
CA VAL A 30 -1.41 3.78 -19.50
C VAL A 30 -0.97 4.82 -20.54
N LYS A 31 0.34 5.08 -20.66
CA LYS A 31 0.91 6.02 -21.64
C LYS A 31 0.57 5.63 -23.08
N LYS A 32 0.78 4.36 -23.45
CA LYS A 32 0.40 3.83 -24.78
C LYS A 32 -1.09 4.01 -25.08
N GLY A 33 -1.95 3.84 -24.08
CA GLY A 33 -3.40 4.05 -24.22
C GLY A 33 -3.78 5.51 -24.48
N LEU A 34 -3.04 6.46 -23.90
CA LEU A 34 -3.23 7.90 -24.10
C LEU A 34 -2.77 8.36 -25.50
N GLU A 35 -1.62 7.86 -25.96
CA GLU A 35 -1.04 8.23 -27.26
C GLU A 35 -1.84 7.65 -28.45
N GLY A 36 -2.42 6.45 -28.29
CA GLY A 36 -3.07 5.72 -29.36
C GLY A 36 -4.46 6.21 -29.80
N LYS A 37 -4.95 7.38 -29.37
CA LYS A 37 -6.35 7.84 -29.59
C LYS A 37 -7.43 6.81 -29.21
N GLN A 38 -7.11 5.80 -28.39
CA GLN A 38 -8.12 4.99 -27.71
C GLN A 38 -8.71 5.87 -26.60
N ALA A 39 -9.68 6.70 -27.00
CA ALA A 39 -10.43 7.60 -26.13
C ALA A 39 -11.23 6.76 -25.12
N GLY A 40 -10.56 6.41 -24.03
CA GLY A 40 -11.12 5.61 -22.95
C GLY A 40 -10.87 4.12 -23.15
N LYS A 41 -9.77 3.61 -22.57
CA LYS A 41 -9.80 2.23 -22.05
C LYS A 41 -11.08 2.11 -21.23
N SER A 42 -11.99 1.27 -21.70
CA SER A 42 -13.33 1.22 -21.15
C SER A 42 -13.26 0.68 -19.72
N ARG A 43 -14.30 0.91 -18.90
CA ARG A 43 -14.39 0.34 -17.54
C ARG A 43 -14.18 -1.19 -17.50
N SER A 44 -14.27 -1.91 -18.63
CA SER A 44 -13.99 -3.36 -18.68
C SER A 44 -12.49 -3.69 -18.63
N ASP A 45 -11.60 -2.87 -19.18
CA ASP A 45 -10.14 -3.14 -19.22
C ASP A 45 -9.50 -2.92 -17.84
N CYS A 46 -10.17 -2.18 -16.96
CA CYS A 46 -9.78 -2.04 -15.56
C CYS A 46 -10.06 -3.31 -14.74
N ARG A 47 -10.83 -4.29 -15.26
CA ARG A 47 -11.19 -5.50 -14.49
C ARG A 47 -10.00 -6.36 -14.13
N GLU A 48 -9.05 -6.51 -15.05
CA GLU A 48 -7.86 -7.35 -14.90
C GLU A 48 -6.79 -6.72 -14.00
N ASN A 49 -6.92 -5.41 -13.75
CA ASN A 49 -6.00 -4.61 -12.94
C ASN A 49 -6.46 -4.51 -11.47
N LYS A 50 -7.47 -5.30 -11.08
CA LYS A 50 -8.03 -5.30 -9.72
C LYS A 50 -7.13 -6.10 -8.79
N LEU A 51 -6.76 -5.49 -7.67
CA LEU A 51 -6.08 -6.20 -6.61
C LEU A 51 -7.11 -7.01 -5.81
N GLU A 52 -7.00 -8.33 -5.87
CA GLU A 52 -7.94 -9.22 -5.20
C GLU A 52 -7.96 -9.02 -3.68
N LYS A 53 -9.07 -9.41 -3.05
CA LYS A 53 -9.33 -9.24 -1.59
C LYS A 53 -9.41 -7.80 -1.08
N THR A 54 -9.22 -6.78 -1.94
CA THR A 54 -9.30 -5.36 -1.54
C THR A 54 -10.70 -4.75 -1.57
N LYS A 55 -11.75 -5.57 -1.76
CA LYS A 55 -13.13 -5.09 -1.86
C LYS A 55 -13.60 -4.45 -0.54
N GLY A 56 -14.15 -3.25 -0.65
CA GLY A 56 -14.64 -2.45 0.47
C GLY A 56 -13.55 -1.65 1.17
N CYS A 57 -12.37 -1.48 0.55
CA CYS A 57 -11.30 -0.71 1.18
C CYS A 57 -11.62 0.77 1.28
N HIS A 58 -11.36 1.35 2.45
CA HIS A 58 -11.58 2.78 2.70
C HIS A 58 -10.27 3.57 2.72
N LEU A 59 -9.15 2.93 3.07
CA LEU A 59 -7.80 3.52 3.06
C LEU A 59 -6.78 2.54 2.46
N TYR A 60 -5.66 3.10 1.99
CA TYR A 60 -4.46 2.33 1.70
C TYR A 60 -3.23 3.21 1.91
N ALA A 61 -2.12 2.58 2.25
CA ALA A 61 -0.80 3.20 2.34
C ALA A 61 0.20 2.32 1.59
N ILE A 62 1.27 2.94 1.12
CA ILE A 62 2.43 2.25 0.53
C ILE A 62 3.68 2.67 1.28
N ASN A 63 4.71 1.82 1.28
CA ASN A 63 5.97 2.21 1.86
C ASN A 63 6.66 3.25 0.95
N THR A 64 7.40 4.14 1.58
CA THR A 64 7.98 5.37 1.01
C THR A 64 9.49 5.30 0.98
N HIS A 65 10.10 4.57 1.91
CA HIS A 65 11.54 4.56 2.13
C HIS A 65 12.09 3.14 2.32
N HIS A 66 13.41 2.97 2.17
CA HIS A 66 14.26 1.85 2.61
C HIS A 66 13.86 0.37 2.36
N SER A 67 12.68 0.06 1.80
CA SER A 67 12.25 -1.32 1.59
C SER A 67 12.69 -1.83 0.22
N ARG A 68 13.29 -3.02 0.23
CA ARG A 68 13.68 -3.76 -0.98
C ARG A 68 12.48 -4.13 -1.86
N GLU A 69 11.30 -4.22 -1.27
CA GLU A 69 10.07 -4.60 -1.95
C GLU A 69 8.97 -3.56 -1.73
N LEU A 70 8.10 -3.39 -2.73
CA LEU A 70 6.93 -2.53 -2.59
C LEU A 70 5.91 -3.21 -1.68
N ARG A 71 5.57 -2.56 -0.57
CA ARG A 71 4.57 -2.99 0.40
C ARG A 71 3.37 -2.06 0.32
N ILE A 72 2.19 -2.67 0.39
CA ILE A 72 0.90 -1.99 0.36
C ILE A 72 0.08 -2.53 1.53
N VAL A 73 -0.41 -1.62 2.36
CA VAL A 73 -1.41 -1.96 3.39
C VAL A 73 -2.74 -1.38 2.98
N VAL A 74 -3.78 -2.20 3.07
CA VAL A 74 -5.16 -1.82 2.72
C VAL A 74 -6.04 -1.95 3.96
N ALA A 75 -6.76 -0.89 4.31
CA ALA A 75 -7.73 -0.95 5.39
C ALA A 75 -9.12 -1.30 4.84
N ILE A 76 -9.75 -2.32 5.44
CA ILE A 76 -11.12 -2.74 5.17
C ILE A 76 -11.84 -2.88 6.51
N ARG A 77 -12.64 -1.87 6.87
CA ARG A 77 -13.15 -1.73 8.25
C ARG A 77 -11.99 -1.77 9.25
N ASN A 78 -12.04 -2.61 10.27
CA ASN A 78 -10.99 -2.78 11.26
C ASN A 78 -9.91 -3.81 10.86
N LYS A 79 -9.82 -4.21 9.58
CA LYS A 79 -8.81 -5.16 9.11
C LYS A 79 -7.79 -4.47 8.23
N LEU A 80 -6.51 -4.78 8.45
CA LEU A 80 -5.39 -4.38 7.62
C LEU A 80 -4.96 -5.58 6.78
N LEU A 81 -4.93 -5.41 5.46
CA LEU A 81 -4.48 -6.40 4.50
C LEU A 81 -3.09 -6.01 4.01
N LEU A 82 -2.06 -6.76 4.39
CA LEU A 82 -0.68 -6.55 3.96
C LEU A 82 -0.43 -7.30 2.65
N ILE A 83 0.04 -6.56 1.65
CA ILE A 83 0.34 -7.05 0.31
C ILE A 83 1.75 -6.59 -0.05
N THR A 84 2.58 -7.49 -0.57
CA THR A 84 3.89 -7.14 -1.14
C THR A 84 3.92 -7.41 -2.63
N ARG A 85 4.76 -6.70 -3.36
CA ARG A 85 5.12 -7.05 -4.73
C ARG A 85 6.24 -8.09 -4.69
N LYS A 86 6.01 -9.27 -5.27
CA LYS A 86 7.05 -10.29 -5.46
C LYS A 86 8.18 -9.73 -6.31
N HIS A 87 9.40 -9.83 -5.81
CA HIS A 87 10.57 -9.63 -6.64
C HIS A 87 10.70 -10.83 -7.59
N ASN A 88 10.43 -10.63 -8.89
CA ASN A 88 10.79 -11.63 -9.89
C ASN A 88 12.32 -11.75 -9.92
N LYS A 89 12.88 -12.72 -9.18
CA LYS A 89 14.26 -13.16 -9.37
C LYS A 89 14.33 -13.93 -10.70
N SER A 90 14.27 -13.22 -11.82
CA SER A 90 14.88 -13.71 -13.05
C SER A 90 16.39 -13.44 -12.94
N SER A 91 17.09 -14.26 -12.16
CA SER A 91 18.55 -14.40 -12.28
C SER A 91 18.98 -15.70 -11.62
N GLY A 92 19.09 -16.73 -12.45
CA GLY A 92 19.75 -17.97 -12.12
C GLY A 92 19.89 -18.78 -13.39
N VAL A 93 21.08 -18.71 -14.00
CA VAL A 93 21.57 -19.52 -15.13
C VAL A 93 21.30 -18.93 -16.53
N THR A 94 22.38 -18.38 -17.09
CA THR A 94 22.78 -18.29 -18.52
C THR A 94 21.69 -18.38 -19.60
N SER A 95 21.78 -17.45 -20.54
CA SER A 95 21.37 -17.61 -21.95
C SER A 95 19.86 -17.51 -22.25
N ILE A 96 19.50 -16.45 -22.98
CA ILE A 96 18.32 -16.35 -23.86
C ILE A 96 16.97 -16.59 -23.15
N SER A 97 16.41 -15.53 -22.57
CA SER A 97 14.95 -15.46 -22.38
C SER A 97 14.40 -14.26 -23.13
N LEU A 98 14.36 -14.40 -24.46
CA LEU A 98 13.66 -13.50 -25.37
C LEU A 98 12.13 -13.77 -25.41
N LEU A 99 11.56 -14.66 -24.59
CA LEU A 99 10.18 -15.14 -24.82
C LEU A 99 9.40 -15.58 -23.56
N SER A 100 9.66 -15.06 -22.36
CA SER A 100 8.63 -15.13 -21.32
C SER A 100 7.71 -13.91 -21.48
N PRO A 101 6.39 -14.08 -21.72
CA PRO A 101 5.49 -12.94 -21.69
C PRO A 101 5.59 -12.35 -20.28
N LEU A 102 6.13 -11.14 -20.19
CA LEU A 102 6.01 -10.32 -19.00
C LEU A 102 4.52 -10.31 -18.68
N SER A 103 4.10 -10.97 -17.59
CA SER A 103 2.68 -11.21 -17.26
C SER A 103 1.82 -10.03 -17.69
N GLU A 104 0.78 -10.28 -18.48
CA GLU A 104 -0.01 -9.18 -19.09
C GLU A 104 -0.61 -8.29 -18.01
N SER A 105 -0.98 -8.87 -16.86
CA SER A 105 -1.50 -8.12 -15.72
C SER A 105 -0.44 -7.89 -14.63
N PRO A 106 -0.24 -6.63 -14.19
CA PRO A 106 0.66 -6.32 -13.07
C PRO A 106 0.17 -6.87 -11.73
N VAL A 107 -1.10 -7.30 -11.61
CA VAL A 107 -1.66 -7.79 -10.34
C VAL A 107 -1.08 -9.14 -9.91
N GLU A 108 -0.61 -9.95 -10.87
CA GLU A 108 0.01 -11.26 -10.60
C GLU A 108 1.34 -11.12 -9.85
N GLU A 109 1.96 -9.94 -9.92
CA GLU A 109 3.18 -9.61 -9.21
C GLU A 109 2.92 -9.36 -7.71
N PHE A 110 1.66 -9.25 -7.27
CA PHE A 110 1.32 -8.96 -5.89
C PHE A 110 0.92 -10.21 -5.11
N GLN A 111 1.41 -10.29 -3.88
CA GLN A 111 1.13 -11.37 -2.95
C GLN A 111 0.51 -10.82 -1.68
N TYR A 112 -0.64 -11.40 -1.32
CA TYR A 112 -1.19 -11.25 0.01
C TYR A 112 -0.29 -11.97 1.03
N ILE A 113 0.20 -11.21 2.01
CA ILE A 113 1.06 -11.73 3.07
C ILE A 113 0.21 -12.13 4.27
N ARG A 114 -0.57 -11.19 4.82
CA ARG A 114 -1.37 -11.43 6.03
C ARG A 114 -2.48 -10.40 6.23
N GLU A 115 -3.37 -10.73 7.16
CA GLU A 115 -4.42 -9.86 7.68
C GLU A 115 -4.12 -9.59 9.16
N ILE A 116 -4.28 -8.33 9.57
CA ILE A 116 -4.15 -7.91 10.97
C ILE A 116 -5.47 -7.25 11.39
N CYS A 117 -6.02 -7.66 12.53
CA CYS A 117 -7.26 -7.11 13.07
C CYS A 117 -6.96 -6.01 14.08
N LEU A 118 -7.53 -4.83 13.85
CA LEU A 118 -7.50 -3.69 14.75
C LEU A 118 -8.74 -3.69 15.66
N SER A 119 -8.64 -2.92 16.74
CA SER A 119 -9.75 -2.67 17.66
C SER A 119 -10.87 -1.84 17.03
N ASP A 120 -10.55 -1.00 16.05
CA ASP A 120 -11.52 -0.19 15.30
C ASP A 120 -11.03 0.11 13.88
N SER A 121 -11.92 0.66 13.05
CA SER A 121 -11.62 1.09 11.69
C SER A 121 -10.68 2.31 11.71
N PRO A 122 -9.49 2.22 11.08
CA PRO A 122 -8.56 3.34 11.05
C PRO A 122 -9.10 4.45 10.14
N VAL A 123 -8.80 5.69 10.52
CA VAL A 123 -9.11 6.90 9.73
C VAL A 123 -7.85 7.52 9.11
N VAL A 124 -6.69 7.28 9.72
CA VAL A 124 -5.36 7.62 9.20
C VAL A 124 -4.50 6.36 9.27
N MET A 125 -3.63 6.17 8.27
CA MET A 125 -2.72 5.04 8.20
C MET A 125 -1.46 5.43 7.42
N THR A 126 -0.28 5.10 7.95
CA THR A 126 0.98 5.17 7.22
C THR A 126 1.85 3.94 7.51
N LEU A 127 2.69 3.59 6.55
CA LEU A 127 3.71 2.56 6.68
C LEU A 127 5.00 3.22 7.20
N VAL A 128 5.65 2.56 8.15
CA VAL A 128 6.90 3.02 8.75
C VAL A 128 7.93 1.91 8.53
N ASP A 129 8.86 2.17 7.62
CA ASP A 129 9.99 1.29 7.35
C ASP A 129 10.96 1.31 8.54
N GLY A 130 11.43 0.13 8.95
CA GLY A 130 12.47 0.02 9.96
C GLY A 130 13.76 0.72 9.50
N PRO A 131 14.52 1.39 10.40
CA PRO A 131 15.74 2.11 10.03
C PRO A 131 16.87 1.17 9.55
N THR A 132 16.80 -0.12 9.92
CA THR A 132 17.75 -1.16 9.50
C THR A 132 17.00 -2.37 8.93
N GLU A 133 17.67 -3.24 8.16
CA GLU A 133 17.05 -4.46 7.63
C GLU A 133 16.63 -5.47 8.73
N GLU A 134 17.17 -5.31 9.93
CA GLU A 134 16.85 -6.14 11.10
C GLU A 134 15.66 -5.58 11.90
N SER A 135 15.30 -4.32 11.66
CA SER A 135 14.20 -3.67 12.37
C SER A 135 12.85 -4.11 11.80
N ASP A 136 11.90 -4.39 12.69
CA ASP A 136 10.54 -4.68 12.27
C ASP A 136 9.90 -3.49 11.54
N ASN A 137 9.16 -3.77 10.49
CA ASN A 137 8.33 -2.78 9.83
C ASN A 137 7.03 -2.59 10.62
N LEU A 138 6.59 -1.33 10.69
CA LEU A 138 5.46 -0.93 11.51
C LEU A 138 4.41 -0.21 10.66
N ILE A 139 3.16 -0.25 11.13
CA ILE A 139 2.04 0.48 10.55
C ILE A 139 1.50 1.42 11.62
N CYS A 140 1.62 2.72 11.41
CA CYS A 140 0.96 3.69 12.27
C CYS A 140 -0.49 3.85 11.83
N VAL A 141 -1.42 3.71 12.77
CA VAL A 141 -2.86 3.86 12.54
C VAL A 141 -3.46 4.80 13.58
N ALA A 142 -4.43 5.62 13.16
CA ALA A 142 -5.23 6.42 14.07
C ALA A 142 -6.69 5.97 14.02
N TYR A 143 -7.29 5.82 15.19
CA TYR A 143 -8.71 5.56 15.37
C TYR A 143 -9.17 6.00 16.76
N ARG A 144 -10.46 6.31 16.89
CA ARG A 144 -11.08 6.82 18.13
C ARG A 144 -10.37 8.07 18.67
N HIS A 145 -9.51 7.91 19.67
CA HIS A 145 -8.78 8.97 20.38
C HIS A 145 -7.30 8.61 20.55
N GLN A 146 -6.75 7.74 19.70
CA GLN A 146 -5.37 7.32 19.81
C GLN A 146 -4.70 7.07 18.47
N PHE A 147 -3.37 7.15 18.50
CA PHE A 147 -2.48 6.58 17.50
C PHE A 147 -1.85 5.32 18.07
N ASP A 148 -1.93 4.24 17.31
CA ASP A 148 -1.26 2.99 17.60
C ASP A 148 -0.24 2.69 16.51
N VAL A 149 0.78 1.94 16.89
CA VAL A 149 1.79 1.40 16.00
C VAL A 149 1.64 -0.12 16.02
N VAL A 150 1.45 -0.70 14.85
CA VAL A 150 1.18 -2.12 14.67
C VAL A 150 2.37 -2.77 14.00
N ASN A 151 2.93 -3.80 14.62
CA ASN A 151 4.02 -4.55 14.04
C ASN A 151 3.51 -5.44 12.89
N GLU A 152 4.13 -5.35 11.72
CA GLU A 152 3.71 -6.14 10.55
C GLU A 152 3.98 -7.64 10.69
N SER A 153 5.08 -8.02 11.35
CA SER A 153 5.53 -9.39 11.50
C SER A 153 4.79 -10.14 12.61
N THR A 154 4.36 -9.45 13.66
CA THR A 154 3.57 -10.06 14.75
C THR A 154 2.07 -9.77 14.64
N GLY A 155 1.70 -8.57 14.19
CA GLY A 155 0.33 -8.05 14.24
C GLY A 155 -0.02 -7.41 15.60
N GLU A 156 0.95 -7.30 16.51
CA GLU A 156 0.74 -6.67 17.81
C GLU A 156 0.65 -5.15 17.68
N ALA A 157 -0.30 -4.55 18.41
CA ALA A 157 -0.54 -3.12 18.41
C ALA A 157 -0.10 -2.50 19.74
N PHE A 158 0.68 -1.44 19.66
CA PHE A 158 1.16 -0.66 20.79
C PHE A 158 0.62 0.76 20.69
N ARG A 159 0.08 1.29 21.80
CA ARG A 159 -0.39 2.68 21.81
C ARG A 159 0.81 3.61 21.82
N LEU A 160 0.89 4.48 20.80
CA LEU A 160 1.93 5.50 20.67
C LEU A 160 1.51 6.80 21.34
N HIS A 161 0.28 7.26 21.08
CA HIS A 161 -0.20 8.54 21.59
C HIS A 161 -1.71 8.50 21.86
N HIS A 162 -2.14 9.09 22.97
CA HIS A 162 -3.55 9.28 23.29
C HIS A 162 -3.91 10.76 23.22
N VAL A 163 -5.00 11.07 22.54
CA VAL A 163 -5.49 12.44 22.39
C VAL A 163 -6.52 12.72 23.49
N GLU A 164 -6.12 13.53 24.47
CA GLU A 164 -6.98 13.98 25.56
C GLU A 164 -7.92 15.11 25.10
N ALA A 165 -8.87 14.77 24.23
CA ALA A 165 -9.89 15.71 23.74
C ALA A 165 -11.26 15.03 23.63
N ASN A 166 -12.34 15.79 23.85
CA ASN A 166 -13.70 15.27 23.69
C ASN A 166 -13.99 14.84 22.24
N ARG A 167 -13.40 15.55 21.28
CA ARG A 167 -13.44 15.23 19.85
C ARG A 167 -12.05 15.43 19.30
N VAL A 168 -11.65 14.54 18.39
CA VAL A 168 -10.40 14.64 17.66
C VAL A 168 -10.69 14.48 16.17
N ASN A 169 -10.05 15.32 15.36
CA ASN A 169 -10.02 15.19 13.92
C ASN A 169 -8.61 14.80 13.48
N PHE A 170 -8.41 13.51 13.21
CA PHE A 170 -7.14 13.03 12.68
C PHE A 170 -6.94 13.48 11.24
N VAL A 171 -5.79 14.10 10.97
CA VAL A 171 -5.47 14.67 9.66
C VAL A 171 -4.49 13.78 8.91
N ALA A 172 -3.36 13.44 9.54
CA ALA A 172 -2.30 12.66 8.92
C ALA A 172 -1.38 12.02 9.97
N ALA A 173 -0.66 10.99 9.54
CA ALA A 173 0.53 10.48 10.19
C ALA A 173 1.59 10.38 9.09
N ILE A 174 2.72 11.03 9.28
CA ILE A 174 3.76 11.15 8.27
C ILE A 174 5.02 10.51 8.85
N ASP A 175 5.53 9.50 8.17
CA ASP A 175 6.84 8.92 8.42
C ASP A 175 7.93 9.92 8.00
N VAL A 176 8.89 10.15 8.89
CA VAL A 176 9.99 11.09 8.71
C VAL A 176 11.29 10.37 9.03
N TYR A 177 12.33 10.58 8.23
CA TYR A 177 13.64 9.98 8.45
C TYR A 177 14.67 11.10 8.57
N GLU A 178 15.33 11.18 9.72
CA GLU A 178 16.39 12.16 9.99
C GLU A 178 17.55 11.43 10.68
N ASP A 179 18.78 11.63 10.17
CA ASP A 179 20.01 11.06 10.73
C ASP A 179 20.02 9.54 10.96
N GLY A 180 19.26 8.78 10.16
CA GLY A 180 19.16 7.32 10.27
C GLY A 180 18.15 6.84 11.32
N GLU A 181 17.40 7.75 11.94
CA GLU A 181 16.30 7.45 12.84
C GLU A 181 14.95 7.60 12.13
N ALA A 182 14.03 6.68 12.41
CA ALA A 182 12.65 6.73 11.95
C ALA A 182 11.79 7.47 12.97
N GLY A 183 11.13 8.54 12.53
CA GLY A 183 10.21 9.36 13.31
C GLY A 183 8.80 9.39 12.70
N LEU A 184 7.83 9.85 13.51
CA LEU A 184 6.44 10.02 13.10
C LEU A 184 5.92 11.40 13.48
N LEU A 185 5.46 12.16 12.48
CA LEU A 185 4.72 13.39 12.69
C LEU A 185 3.22 13.09 12.71
N LEU A 186 2.60 13.26 13.88
CA LEU A 186 1.18 13.02 14.11
C LEU A 186 0.39 14.33 14.00
N CYS A 187 -0.53 14.40 13.03
CA CYS A 187 -1.31 15.61 12.76
C CYS A 187 -2.79 15.39 13.13
N TYR A 188 -3.29 16.16 14.10
CA TYR A 188 -4.68 16.13 14.55
C TYR A 188 -5.12 17.49 15.13
N ASN A 189 -6.43 17.76 15.11
CA ASN A 189 -7.06 18.96 15.66
C ASN A 189 -8.20 18.61 16.63
#